data_AF-A0A0X3TKR6-F1
#
_entry.id   AF-A0A0X3TKR6-F1
#
_cell.length_a   1.000
_cell.length_b   1.000
_cell.length_c   1.000
_cell.angle_alpha   90.00
_cell.angle_beta   90.00
_cell.angle_gamma   90.00
#
_symmetry.space_group_name_H-M   'P 1'
#
loop_
_entity.id
_entity.type
_entity.pdbx_description
1 polymer ?
#
loop_
_entity_poly.entity_id
_entity_poly.type
_entity_poly.pdbx_seq_one_letter_code
_entity_poly.pdbx_strand_id
1 'polypeptide(L)'
;MKLTLQALFVAAVAAFTLNVQAAESKYDQCVADGDTIVKLAREKGATAARAYEQKTTVGECFAELSKIEATYGEKTLGLNPSYVMTPEDRARWAKLFDSIDAKQYRGTPYLQAAYYFSK
;
A
#
# COMPACT_ATOMS: atom_id res chain seq x y z
N MET A 1 25.95 -54.10 -0.07
CA MET A 1 26.03 -52.86 -0.86
C MET A 1 25.03 -51.88 -0.26
N LYS A 2 25.53 -50.80 0.37
CA LYS A 2 24.73 -49.78 1.07
C LYS A 2 23.97 -48.93 0.05
N LEU A 3 22.65 -49.04 -0.03
CA LEU A 3 21.82 -48.02 -0.66
C LEU A 3 21.60 -46.92 0.37
N THR A 4 22.30 -45.81 0.14
CA THR A 4 22.34 -44.63 1.01
C THR A 4 20.99 -43.95 1.06
N LEU A 5 20.57 -43.76 2.31
CA LEU A 5 19.51 -42.93 2.84
C LEU A 5 19.68 -41.45 2.42
N GLN A 6 19.55 -41.14 1.12
CA GLN A 6 19.66 -39.78 0.58
C GLN A 6 18.64 -39.56 -0.54
N ALA A 7 17.34 -39.54 -0.18
CA ALA A 7 16.32 -38.85 -0.97
C ALA A 7 14.99 -38.75 -0.19
N LEU A 8 15.04 -38.53 1.13
CA LEU A 8 13.87 -38.29 1.98
C LEU A 8 13.79 -36.83 2.39
N PHE A 9 14.05 -35.91 1.46
CA PHE A 9 13.78 -34.50 1.68
C PHE A 9 13.30 -33.85 0.39
N VAL A 10 12.27 -33.00 0.56
CA VAL A 10 11.69 -32.07 -0.41
C VAL A 10 10.56 -32.64 -1.28
N ALA A 11 9.38 -32.77 -0.66
CA ALA A 11 8.11 -32.40 -1.31
C ALA A 11 7.05 -32.10 -0.24
N ALA A 12 7.37 -31.20 0.70
CA ALA A 12 6.41 -30.62 1.62
C ALA A 12 6.32 -29.11 1.37
N VAL A 13 5.87 -28.72 0.18
CA VAL A 13 5.28 -27.40 -0.06
C VAL A 13 4.09 -27.56 -1.01
N ALA A 14 3.12 -28.39 -0.61
CA ALA A 14 1.79 -28.43 -1.22
C ALA A 14 0.81 -27.55 -0.43
N ALA A 15 1.25 -26.37 0.04
CA ALA A 15 0.46 -25.51 0.91
C ALA A 15 0.69 -24.00 0.70
N PHE A 16 0.99 -23.56 -0.53
CA PHE A 16 0.95 -22.13 -0.87
C PHE A 16 0.31 -21.81 -2.23
N THR A 17 -0.39 -22.75 -2.85
CA THR A 17 -0.99 -22.57 -4.19
C THR A 17 -2.43 -22.07 -4.17
N LEU A 18 -2.89 -21.38 -3.12
CA LEU A 18 -4.26 -20.84 -3.06
C LEU A 18 -4.39 -19.32 -2.85
N ASN A 19 -3.32 -18.53 -2.94
CA ASN A 19 -3.41 -17.05 -2.90
C ASN A 19 -2.84 -16.33 -4.14
N VAL A 20 -2.65 -17.03 -5.27
CA VAL A 20 -1.99 -16.50 -6.49
C VAL A 20 -2.98 -16.05 -7.58
N GLN A 21 -4.20 -15.61 -7.25
CA GLN A 21 -5.19 -15.19 -8.27
C GLN A 21 -6.00 -13.91 -7.97
N ALA A 22 -5.55 -13.08 -7.03
CA ALA A 22 -5.80 -11.64 -7.15
C ALA A 22 -4.49 -11.02 -7.62
N ALA A 23 -4.39 -10.63 -8.88
CA ALA A 23 -3.44 -9.57 -9.20
C ALA A 23 -3.79 -8.42 -8.24
N GLU A 24 -2.91 -8.08 -7.29
CA GLU A 24 -3.16 -6.99 -6.34
C GLU A 24 -3.68 -5.80 -7.12
N SER A 25 -4.87 -5.30 -6.79
CA SER A 25 -5.47 -4.21 -7.56
C SER A 25 -4.56 -2.98 -7.49
N LYS A 26 -4.67 -2.04 -8.44
CA LYS A 26 -3.89 -0.79 -8.37
C LYS A 26 -4.10 -0.06 -7.05
N TYR A 27 -5.32 -0.11 -6.51
CA TYR A 27 -5.64 0.37 -5.16
C TYR A 27 -4.76 -0.32 -4.09
N ASP A 28 -4.72 -1.66 -4.08
CA ASP A 28 -3.97 -2.42 -3.08
C ASP A 28 -2.47 -2.15 -3.18
N GLN A 29 -1.95 -2.03 -4.41
CA GLN A 29 -0.53 -1.72 -4.65
C GLN A 29 -0.17 -0.31 -4.16
N CYS A 30 -1.04 0.67 -4.41
CA CYS A 30 -0.87 2.05 -3.91
C CYS A 30 -0.82 2.11 -2.38
N VAL A 31 -1.74 1.38 -1.73
CA VAL A 31 -1.79 1.26 -0.27
C VAL A 31 -0.53 0.58 0.27
N ALA A 32 -0.13 -0.53 -0.33
CA ALA A 32 1.07 -1.27 0.08
C ALA A 32 2.35 -0.45 -0.05
N ASP A 33 2.50 0.34 -1.13
CA ASP A 33 3.61 1.27 -1.30
C ASP A 33 3.64 2.32 -0.18
N GLY A 34 2.49 2.97 0.09
CA GLY A 34 2.38 4.00 1.13
C GLY A 34 2.72 3.46 2.52
N ASP A 35 2.17 2.30 2.88
CA ASP A 35 2.45 1.63 4.16
C ASP A 35 3.93 1.23 4.28
N THR A 36 4.52 0.74 3.19
CA THR A 36 5.95 0.38 3.16
C THR A 36 6.84 1.60 3.36
N ILE A 37 6.51 2.74 2.73
CA ILE A 37 7.27 3.98 2.88
C ILE A 37 7.22 4.50 4.32
N VAL A 38 6.04 4.52 4.95
CA VAL A 38 5.90 4.92 6.36
C VAL A 38 6.66 3.97 7.27
N LYS A 39 6.58 2.66 7.02
CA LYS A 39 7.31 1.64 7.78
C LYS A 39 8.83 1.85 7.67
N LEU A 40 9.35 2.01 6.46
CA LEU A 40 10.78 2.26 6.23
C LEU A 40 11.23 3.56 6.88
N ALA A 41 10.41 4.62 6.82
CA ALA A 41 10.72 5.87 7.49
C ALA A 41 10.83 5.67 9.01
N ARG A 42 9.91 4.90 9.60
CA ARG A 42 9.88 4.60 11.03
C ARG A 42 11.00 3.67 11.49
N GLU A 43 11.43 2.73 10.66
CA GLU A 43 12.40 1.69 11.05
C GLU A 43 13.83 1.98 10.63
N LYS A 44 14.01 2.80 9.58
CA LYS A 44 15.31 3.02 8.93
C LYS A 44 15.54 4.48 8.51
N GLY A 45 14.61 5.37 8.81
CA GLY A 45 14.68 6.79 8.49
C GLY A 45 14.32 7.15 7.05
N ALA A 46 14.28 8.45 6.78
CA ALA A 46 13.82 9.02 5.50
C ALA A 46 14.66 8.56 4.29
N THR A 47 15.95 8.32 4.45
CA THR A 47 16.82 7.87 3.36
C THR A 47 16.39 6.49 2.84
N ALA A 48 16.08 5.56 3.74
CA ALA A 48 15.61 4.23 3.35
C ALA A 48 14.22 4.29 2.70
N ALA A 49 13.33 5.13 3.23
CA ALA A 49 12.01 5.35 2.65
C ALA A 49 12.10 5.92 1.22
N ARG A 50 13.04 6.83 0.95
CA ARG A 50 13.28 7.42 -0.37
C ARG A 50 13.99 6.49 -1.36
N ALA A 51 14.74 5.51 -0.86
CA ALA A 51 15.38 4.49 -1.67
C ALA A 51 14.43 3.35 -2.08
N TYR A 52 13.21 3.33 -1.53
CA TYR A 52 12.22 2.32 -1.88
C TYR A 52 11.72 2.49 -3.32
N GLU A 53 11.84 1.42 -4.11
CA GLU A 53 11.27 1.34 -5.45
C GLU A 53 9.76 1.09 -5.36
N GLN A 54 8.98 2.14 -5.62
CA GLN A 54 7.53 2.11 -5.54
C GLN A 54 6.96 1.29 -6.71
N LYS A 55 6.03 0.37 -6.43
CA LYS A 55 5.40 -0.48 -7.45
C LYS A 55 4.44 0.29 -8.36
N THR A 56 3.91 1.40 -7.85
CA THR A 56 2.98 2.28 -8.56
C THR A 56 3.49 3.71 -8.57
N THR A 57 3.07 4.47 -9.58
CA THR A 57 3.28 5.91 -9.63
C THR A 57 2.21 6.64 -8.79
N VAL A 58 2.52 7.85 -8.35
CA VAL A 58 1.55 8.73 -7.69
C VAL A 58 0.33 9.01 -8.58
N GLY A 59 0.55 9.16 -9.89
CA GLY A 59 -0.53 9.39 -10.87
C GLY A 59 -1.51 8.22 -10.96
N GLU A 60 -1.02 6.98 -10.94
CA GLU A 60 -1.89 5.78 -10.92
C GLU A 60 -2.75 5.74 -9.65
N CYS A 61 -2.20 6.15 -8.50
CA CYS A 61 -2.96 6.18 -7.25
C CYS A 61 -4.01 7.29 -7.22
N PHE A 62 -3.71 8.47 -7.77
CA PHE A 62 -4.74 9.50 -7.96
C PHE A 62 -5.84 9.04 -8.92
N ALA A 63 -5.53 8.27 -9.96
CA ALA A 63 -6.55 7.70 -10.84
C ALA A 63 -7.48 6.74 -10.08
N GLU A 64 -6.96 5.93 -9.16
CA GLU A 64 -7.80 5.09 -8.27
C GLU A 64 -8.64 5.95 -7.31
N LEU A 65 -8.10 7.05 -6.78
CA LEU A 65 -8.83 7.98 -5.91
C LEU A 65 -10.02 8.61 -6.67
N SER A 66 -9.78 9.08 -7.89
CA SER A 66 -10.82 9.66 -8.74
C SER A 66 -11.91 8.67 -9.12
N LYS A 67 -11.63 7.36 -9.21
CA LYS A 67 -12.68 6.34 -9.41
C LYS A 67 -13.65 6.28 -8.23
N ILE A 68 -13.16 6.42 -7.00
CA ILE A 68 -14.02 6.46 -5.80
C ILE A 68 -14.87 7.73 -5.84
N GLU A 69 -14.25 8.89 -6.11
CA GLU A 69 -14.92 10.19 -6.18
C GLU A 69 -15.99 10.26 -7.27
N ALA A 70 -15.75 9.66 -8.44
CA ALA A 70 -16.67 9.66 -9.58
C ALA A 70 -18.04 9.02 -9.24
N THR A 71 -18.09 8.10 -8.28
CA THR A 71 -19.34 7.49 -7.78
C THR A 71 -20.30 8.54 -7.21
N TYR A 72 -19.77 9.67 -6.72
CA TYR A 72 -20.53 10.71 -6.04
C TYR A 72 -20.84 11.92 -6.92
N GLY A 73 -20.24 12.00 -8.12
CA GLY A 73 -20.57 12.97 -9.16
C GLY A 73 -20.69 14.42 -8.65
N GLU A 74 -21.77 15.08 -9.05
CA GLU A 74 -22.06 16.48 -8.70
C GLU A 74 -22.21 16.74 -7.20
N LYS A 75 -22.44 15.70 -6.37
CA LYS A 75 -22.55 15.88 -4.91
C LYS A 75 -21.25 16.33 -4.25
N THR A 76 -20.12 16.20 -4.96
CA THR A 76 -18.81 16.66 -4.48
C THR A 76 -18.49 18.10 -4.88
N LEU A 77 -19.30 18.76 -5.72
CA LEU A 77 -19.04 20.12 -6.17
C LEU A 77 -19.09 21.12 -5.01
N GLY A 78 -17.94 21.75 -4.74
CA GLY A 78 -17.81 22.73 -3.65
C GLY A 78 -17.79 22.12 -2.24
N LEU A 79 -17.74 20.79 -2.13
CA LEU A 79 -17.66 20.07 -0.86
C LEU A 79 -16.41 19.18 -0.84
N ASN A 80 -15.89 18.91 0.35
CA ASN A 80 -14.93 17.82 0.48
C ASN A 80 -15.66 16.49 0.14
N PRO A 81 -15.15 15.68 -0.82
CA PRO A 81 -15.83 14.47 -1.27
C PRO A 81 -16.23 13.52 -0.14
N SER A 82 -15.43 13.48 0.94
CA SER A 82 -15.71 12.64 2.11
C SER A 82 -17.08 12.90 2.74
N TYR A 83 -17.64 14.11 2.68
CA TYR A 83 -18.93 14.44 3.31
C TYR A 83 -20.13 13.72 2.70
N VAL A 84 -20.05 13.39 1.41
CA VAL A 84 -21.13 12.75 0.66
C VAL A 84 -20.90 11.26 0.42
N MET A 85 -19.69 10.78 0.76
CA MET A 85 -19.33 9.37 0.70
C MET A 85 -20.03 8.53 1.76
N THR A 86 -20.33 7.28 1.40
CA THR A 86 -20.65 6.25 2.40
C THR A 86 -19.47 6.06 3.36
N PRO A 87 -19.70 5.55 4.59
CA PRO A 87 -18.61 5.28 5.52
C PRO A 87 -17.50 4.39 4.92
N GLU A 88 -17.87 3.39 4.11
CA GLU A 88 -16.96 2.44 3.50
C GLU A 88 -16.08 3.11 2.43
N ASP A 89 -16.68 3.87 1.51
CA ASP A 89 -15.93 4.56 0.47
C ASP A 89 -15.09 5.70 1.05
N ARG A 90 -15.57 6.37 2.08
CA ARG A 90 -14.80 7.38 2.82
C ARG A 90 -13.54 6.77 3.42
N ALA A 91 -13.65 5.59 4.04
CA ALA A 91 -12.51 4.90 4.61
C ALA A 91 -11.48 4.49 3.53
N ARG A 92 -11.96 3.97 2.39
CA ARG A 92 -11.09 3.63 1.25
C ARG A 92 -10.41 4.85 0.64
N TRP A 93 -11.17 5.93 0.45
CA TRP A 93 -10.67 7.21 -0.05
C TRP A 93 -9.60 7.78 0.88
N ALA A 94 -9.88 7.84 2.18
CA ALA A 94 -8.92 8.36 3.18
C ALA A 94 -7.63 7.53 3.21
N LYS A 95 -7.75 6.19 3.21
CA LYS A 95 -6.59 5.30 3.18
C LYS A 95 -5.72 5.50 1.93
N LEU A 96 -6.36 5.64 0.76
CA LEU A 96 -5.64 5.89 -0.48
C LEU A 96 -5.01 7.30 -0.52
N PHE A 97 -5.72 8.30 -0.01
CA PHE A 97 -5.20 9.67 0.13
C PHE A 97 -3.94 9.70 1.02
N ASP A 98 -3.99 9.07 2.20
CA ASP A 98 -2.84 8.96 3.10
C ASP A 98 -1.67 8.21 2.44
N SER A 99 -1.96 7.19 1.64
CA SER A 99 -0.96 6.41 0.91
C SER A 99 -0.28 7.25 -0.17
N ILE A 100 -1.04 8.10 -0.89
CA ILE A 100 -0.52 9.06 -1.86
C ILE A 100 0.41 10.06 -1.18
N ASP A 101 0.00 10.62 -0.04
CA ASP A 101 0.81 11.54 0.76
C ASP A 101 2.14 10.89 1.16
N ALA A 102 2.09 9.66 1.70
CA ALA A 102 3.29 8.91 2.05
C ALA A 102 4.19 8.66 0.83
N LYS A 103 3.63 8.30 -0.33
CA LYS A 103 4.37 8.11 -1.59
C LYS A 103 5.09 9.37 -2.08
N GLN A 104 4.56 10.54 -1.71
CA GLN A 104 5.20 11.84 -1.96
C GLN A 104 6.17 12.28 -0.84
N TYR A 105 6.39 11.43 0.17
CA TYR A 105 7.16 11.73 1.37
C TYR A 105 6.58 12.94 2.14
N ARG A 106 5.26 12.98 2.21
CA ARG A 106 4.43 14.02 2.85
C ARG A 106 3.39 13.36 3.76
N GLY A 107 2.53 14.17 4.35
CA GLY A 107 1.49 13.72 5.25
C GLY A 107 2.02 13.47 6.66
N THR A 108 1.14 13.69 7.64
CA THR A 108 1.49 13.57 9.07
C THR A 108 2.08 12.21 9.43
N PRO A 109 1.54 11.05 8.98
CA PRO A 109 2.09 9.76 9.37
C PRO A 109 3.54 9.54 8.93
N TYR A 110 3.87 9.91 7.68
CA TYR A 110 5.25 9.81 7.18
C TYR A 110 6.17 10.81 7.91
N LEU A 111 5.74 12.07 8.07
CA LEU A 111 6.55 13.10 8.73
C LEU A 111 6.86 12.73 10.18
N GLN A 112 5.88 12.22 10.93
CA GLN A 112 6.11 11.72 12.28
C GLN A 112 7.02 10.50 12.29
N ALA A 113 6.81 9.54 11.39
CA ALA A 113 7.66 8.35 11.28
C ALA A 113 9.12 8.72 10.99
N ALA A 114 9.35 9.64 10.05
CA ALA A 114 10.68 10.11 9.69
C ALA A 114 11.34 10.96 10.79
N TYR A 115 10.57 11.81 11.48
CA TYR A 115 11.07 12.72 12.50
C TYR A 115 11.41 12.01 13.81
N TYR A 116 10.56 11.10 14.26
CA TYR A 116 10.73 10.35 15.51
C TYR A 116 11.42 9.00 15.30
N PHE A 117 12.04 8.76 14.15
CA PHE A 117 12.87 7.57 13.95
C PHE A 117 14.09 7.62 14.89
N SER A 118 14.14 6.68 15.82
CA SER A 118 15.34 6.44 16.64
C SER A 118 16.35 5.60 15.85
N LYS A 119 17.56 6.13 15.71
CA LYS A 119 18.70 5.44 15.09
C LYS A 119 19.25 4.32 15.97
#